data_AF-A0A8H4QP41-F1
#
_entry.id   AF-A0A8H4QP41-F1
#
_cell.length_a   1.000
_cell.length_b   1.000
_cell.length_c   1.000
_cell.angle_alpha   90.00
_cell.angle_beta   90.00
_cell.angle_gamma   90.00
#
_symmetry.space_group_name_H-M   'P 1'
#
loop_
_entity.id
_entity.type
_entity.pdbx_description
1 polymer ?
#
loop_
_entity_poly.entity_id
_entity_poly.type
_entity_poly.pdbx_seq_one_letter_code
_entity_poly.pdbx_strand_id
1 'polypeptide(L)'
;MAGRFFFRTLIDVFLLSVPIFAGTANTASCRYIPGDDKWPSQSDWALLNSTVGGRLIATIPQASICHTSPYSDFNKTACETLAANWNLAKTFEPHPAEIMNAYFQNQSCDPFTPTSQPCELGNYAVYSINVTGAQDVVAGLKFAQEKNIRLVIKTTGHDYNGRSTGLGALALWMWNLKTADINTQYESTSYSGPAVKLGSGVIAGDAYAAAYEAGYRLVGGECGSIGIAAGYSQGGGHSMLNTAYGMAADQVLEWEVVTATGEHLIATPEQNTDLYWALSGGGGGTYGVVLSMTAKIYPDGPIAGGSLIFENTNETTYWEAIALWFQQAPSLP
;
A
#
# COMPACT_ATOMS: atom_id res chain seq x y z
N MET A 1 26.40 -74.50 1.62
CA MET A 1 27.48 -73.55 1.95
C MET A 1 27.02 -72.18 1.49
N ALA A 2 26.17 -71.47 2.22
CA ALA A 2 26.45 -70.66 3.42
C ALA A 2 27.50 -69.57 3.15
N GLY A 3 27.05 -68.32 3.09
CA GLY A 3 27.90 -67.13 2.95
C GLY A 3 27.09 -65.86 2.64
N ARG A 4 26.22 -65.41 3.56
CA ARG A 4 25.63 -64.06 3.53
C ARG A 4 26.52 -63.12 4.33
N PHE A 5 27.15 -62.17 3.67
CA PHE A 5 27.86 -61.05 4.30
C PHE A 5 26.84 -60.01 4.80
N PHE A 6 26.79 -59.80 6.12
CA PHE A 6 26.11 -58.66 6.73
C PHE A 6 27.12 -57.52 6.89
N PHE A 7 26.95 -56.44 6.14
CA PHE A 7 27.56 -55.15 6.46
C PHE A 7 26.61 -54.41 7.41
N ARG A 8 27.03 -54.22 8.66
CA ARG A 8 26.40 -53.30 9.61
C ARG A 8 27.05 -51.92 9.42
N THR A 9 26.33 -50.98 8.83
CA THR A 9 26.71 -49.57 8.84
C THR A 9 26.11 -48.94 10.09
N LEU A 10 26.95 -48.51 11.02
CA LEU A 10 26.58 -47.67 12.16
C LEU A 10 26.30 -46.26 11.62
N ILE A 11 25.07 -45.77 11.79
CA ILE A 11 24.72 -44.36 11.56
C ILE A 11 24.77 -43.68 12.93
N ASP A 12 25.84 -42.92 13.17
CA ASP A 12 25.94 -42.02 14.31
C ASP A 12 25.06 -40.78 14.05
N VAL A 13 23.91 -40.72 14.72
CA VAL A 13 23.04 -39.54 14.73
C VAL A 13 23.57 -38.57 15.78
N PHE A 14 24.32 -37.56 15.34
CA PHE A 14 24.63 -36.39 16.17
C PHE A 14 23.37 -35.52 16.30
N LEU A 15 22.69 -35.63 17.44
CA LEU A 15 21.64 -34.70 17.86
C LEU A 15 22.29 -33.37 18.28
N LEU A 16 22.39 -32.44 17.33
CA LEU A 16 22.66 -31.03 17.63
C LEU A 16 21.41 -30.43 18.29
N SER A 17 21.46 -30.25 19.61
CA SER A 17 20.45 -29.53 20.37
C SER A 17 20.51 -28.04 20.01
N VAL A 18 19.66 -27.61 19.09
CA VAL A 18 19.39 -26.18 18.85
C VAL A 18 18.57 -25.67 20.04
N PRO A 19 19.02 -24.63 20.77
CA PRO A 19 18.19 -24.02 21.80
C PRO A 19 17.01 -23.32 21.12
N ILE A 20 15.83 -23.92 21.25
CA ILE A 20 14.56 -23.29 20.91
C ILE A 20 14.36 -22.17 21.93
N PHE A 21 14.59 -20.93 21.53
CA PHE A 21 14.06 -19.78 22.24
C PHE A 21 12.54 -19.82 22.08
N ALA A 22 11.87 -20.46 23.02
CA ALA A 22 10.43 -20.34 23.19
C ALA A 22 10.14 -18.91 23.69
N GLY A 23 10.00 -17.97 22.76
CA GLY A 23 9.35 -16.70 23.05
C GLY A 23 7.98 -17.01 23.63
N THR A 24 7.66 -16.47 24.80
CA THR A 24 6.33 -16.58 25.39
C THR A 24 5.33 -16.00 24.39
N ALA A 25 4.60 -16.88 23.69
CA ALA A 25 3.53 -16.47 22.81
C ALA A 25 2.52 -15.69 23.65
N ASN A 26 2.36 -14.39 23.34
CA ASN A 26 1.41 -13.53 24.02
C ASN A 26 0.01 -14.15 23.87
N THR A 27 -0.59 -14.58 24.98
CA THR A 27 -1.86 -15.34 25.01
C THR A 27 -3.09 -14.49 24.72
N ALA A 28 -2.92 -13.25 24.26
CA ALA A 28 -4.02 -12.37 23.91
C ALA A 28 -4.66 -12.87 22.60
N SER A 29 -5.94 -13.27 22.67
CA SER A 29 -6.70 -13.72 21.50
C SER A 29 -7.03 -12.58 20.53
N CYS A 30 -6.95 -11.32 20.97
CA CYS A 30 -7.34 -10.13 20.22
C CYS A 30 -6.26 -9.03 20.32
N ARG A 31 -6.27 -8.09 19.37
CA ARG A 31 -5.49 -6.85 19.46
C ARG A 31 -6.16 -5.87 20.42
N TYR A 32 -5.37 -5.11 21.17
CA TYR A 32 -5.91 -4.08 22.06
C TYR A 32 -6.39 -2.87 21.27
N ILE A 33 -7.46 -2.24 21.77
CA ILE A 33 -8.06 -1.03 21.23
C ILE A 33 -8.11 0.07 22.32
N PRO A 34 -8.29 1.36 21.95
CA PRO A 34 -8.41 2.42 22.94
C PRO A 34 -9.50 2.12 23.98
N GLY A 35 -9.15 2.26 25.26
CA GLY A 35 -10.03 1.95 26.39
C GLY A 35 -9.74 0.60 27.07
N ASP A 36 -9.02 -0.31 26.40
CA ASP A 36 -8.59 -1.56 27.04
C ASP A 36 -7.51 -1.31 28.12
N ASP A 37 -7.51 -2.12 29.18
CA ASP A 37 -6.55 -2.02 30.30
C ASP A 37 -5.07 -2.08 29.86
N LYS A 38 -4.78 -2.77 28.75
CA LYS A 38 -3.42 -2.91 28.19
C LYS A 38 -3.18 -2.05 26.96
N TRP A 39 -4.08 -1.11 26.64
CA TRP A 39 -3.82 -0.11 25.63
C TRP A 39 -2.57 0.70 26.00
N PRO A 40 -1.69 1.06 25.03
CA PRO A 40 -0.45 1.77 25.37
C PRO A 40 -0.72 3.11 26.06
N SER A 41 0.05 3.35 27.11
CA SER A 41 -0.02 4.58 27.90
C SER A 41 0.48 5.79 27.09
N GLN A 42 0.17 7.00 27.55
CA GLN A 42 0.70 8.22 26.94
C GLN A 42 2.23 8.24 26.91
N SER A 43 2.88 7.70 27.94
CA SER A 43 4.35 7.55 27.98
C SER A 43 4.88 6.56 26.94
N ASP A 44 4.14 5.48 26.65
CA ASP A 44 4.52 4.55 25.60
C ASP A 44 4.48 5.22 24.22
N TRP A 45 3.41 5.96 23.94
CA TRP A 45 3.29 6.74 22.70
C TRP A 45 4.36 7.83 22.59
N ALA A 46 4.68 8.51 23.68
CA ALA A 46 5.76 9.51 23.71
C ALA A 46 7.14 8.88 23.44
N LEU A 47 7.40 7.69 23.98
CA LEU A 47 8.63 6.94 23.70
C LEU A 47 8.72 6.53 22.23
N LEU A 48 7.63 6.03 21.64
CA LEU A 48 7.57 5.74 20.20
C LEU A 48 7.84 7.02 19.41
N ASN A 49 7.20 8.13 19.75
CA ASN A 49 7.40 9.40 19.07
C ASN A 49 8.87 9.85 19.11
N SER A 50 9.53 9.74 20.27
CA SER A 50 10.96 10.01 20.39
C SER A 50 11.79 9.06 19.52
N THR A 51 11.42 7.79 19.45
CA THR A 51 12.13 6.76 18.67
C THR A 51 12.07 7.07 17.18
N VAL A 52 10.91 7.51 16.68
CA VAL A 52 10.72 7.96 15.29
C VAL A 52 11.04 9.44 15.09
N GLY A 53 11.81 10.06 15.99
CA GLY A 53 12.30 11.43 15.83
C GLY A 53 11.21 12.50 15.68
N GLY A 54 10.10 12.38 16.41
CA GLY A 54 8.99 13.35 16.39
C GLY A 54 7.95 13.11 15.29
N ARG A 55 8.04 11.99 14.55
CA ARG A 55 7.19 11.70 13.38
C ARG A 55 5.92 10.91 13.70
N LEU A 56 5.56 10.75 14.97
CA LEU A 56 4.27 10.15 15.36
C LEU A 56 3.17 11.24 15.36
N ILE A 57 2.10 10.98 14.63
CA ILE A 57 0.98 11.91 14.44
C ILE A 57 -0.27 11.30 15.08
N ALA A 58 -0.87 12.01 16.04
CA ALA A 58 -2.19 11.66 16.54
C ALA A 58 -3.24 12.02 15.49
N THR A 59 -4.15 11.10 15.20
CA THR A 59 -5.17 11.34 14.18
C THR A 59 -6.20 12.36 14.67
N ILE A 60 -6.37 13.42 13.89
CA ILE A 60 -7.52 14.31 13.94
C ILE A 60 -8.17 14.22 12.55
N PRO A 61 -9.41 13.70 12.44
CA PRO A 61 -10.09 13.61 11.15
C PRO A 61 -10.19 14.99 10.49
N GLN A 62 -10.02 15.07 9.18
CA GLN A 62 -10.13 16.33 8.43
C GLN A 62 -11.49 16.98 8.61
N ALA A 63 -12.56 16.18 8.68
CA ALA A 63 -13.91 16.66 8.88
C ALA A 63 -14.19 17.11 10.32
N SER A 64 -13.24 17.06 11.26
CA SER A 64 -13.40 17.58 12.63
C SER A 64 -13.89 19.04 12.65
N ILE A 65 -13.40 19.85 11.72
CA ILE A 65 -13.84 21.24 11.49
C ILE A 65 -15.34 21.39 11.18
N CYS A 66 -16.03 20.30 10.85
CA CYS A 66 -17.48 20.27 10.61
C CYS A 66 -18.30 19.98 11.88
N HIS A 67 -17.65 19.60 12.97
CA HIS A 67 -18.28 19.17 14.22
C HIS A 67 -17.85 20.05 15.38
N THR A 68 -18.71 20.17 16.39
CA THR A 68 -18.43 20.98 17.59
C THR A 68 -17.81 20.19 18.75
N SER A 69 -17.65 18.87 18.59
CA SER A 69 -17.12 17.96 19.61
C SER A 69 -16.50 16.73 18.95
N PRO A 70 -15.48 16.08 19.55
CA PRO A 70 -14.74 16.51 20.75
C PRO A 70 -13.68 17.58 20.45
N TYR A 71 -13.40 17.84 19.18
CA TYR A 71 -12.43 18.83 18.74
C TYR A 71 -13.03 20.24 18.82
N SER A 72 -12.21 21.22 19.20
CA SER A 72 -12.62 22.62 19.39
C SER A 72 -12.20 23.51 18.22
N ASP A 73 -12.34 22.99 16.99
CA ASP A 73 -11.84 23.60 15.75
C ASP A 73 -12.93 23.80 14.68
N PHE A 74 -14.21 23.76 15.09
CA PHE A 74 -15.35 24.02 14.22
C PHE A 74 -15.16 25.29 13.37
N ASN A 75 -15.25 25.13 12.05
CA ASN A 75 -15.16 26.21 11.09
C ASN A 75 -16.10 25.93 9.91
N LYS A 76 -17.23 26.65 9.88
CA LYS A 76 -18.27 26.48 8.87
C LYS A 76 -17.75 26.64 7.44
N THR A 77 -16.98 27.68 7.15
CA THR A 77 -16.49 27.96 5.78
C THR A 77 -15.46 26.92 5.32
N ALA A 78 -14.58 26.49 6.23
CA ALA A 78 -13.61 25.44 5.91
C ALA A 78 -14.33 24.09 5.71
N CYS A 79 -15.35 23.80 6.50
CA CYS A 79 -16.21 22.63 6.32
C CYS A 79 -16.92 22.63 4.95
N GLU A 80 -17.53 23.75 4.55
CA GLU A 80 -18.17 23.88 3.22
C GLU A 80 -17.16 23.68 2.07
N THR A 81 -15.93 24.18 2.23
CA THR A 81 -14.85 23.98 1.26
C THR A 81 -14.42 22.51 1.19
N LEU A 82 -14.32 21.84 2.33
CA LEU A 82 -13.98 20.42 2.42
C LEU A 82 -15.09 19.56 1.78
N ALA A 83 -16.35 19.83 2.11
CA ALA A 83 -17.53 19.16 1.57
C ALA A 83 -17.56 19.23 0.04
N ALA A 84 -17.24 20.38 -0.55
CA ALA A 84 -17.20 20.58 -2.00
C ALA A 84 -16.13 19.74 -2.73
N ASN A 85 -15.13 19.22 -2.00
CA ASN A 85 -14.04 18.42 -2.54
C ASN A 85 -14.04 16.96 -2.01
N TRP A 86 -15.04 16.55 -1.23
CA TRP A 86 -15.06 15.26 -0.53
C TRP A 86 -15.13 14.04 -1.48
N ASN A 87 -15.48 14.25 -2.74
CA ASN A 87 -15.47 13.20 -3.77
C ASN A 87 -14.14 13.08 -4.52
N LEU A 88 -13.15 13.94 -4.22
CA LEU A 88 -11.87 13.97 -4.91
C LEU A 88 -10.82 13.20 -4.11
N ALA A 89 -10.12 12.24 -4.73
CA ALA A 89 -9.11 11.43 -4.04
C ALA A 89 -7.97 12.28 -3.42
N LYS A 90 -7.57 13.37 -4.09
CA LYS A 90 -6.57 14.34 -3.61
C LYS A 90 -6.91 14.96 -2.25
N THR A 91 -8.19 14.95 -1.86
CA THR A 91 -8.63 15.44 -0.55
C THR A 91 -8.15 14.52 0.58
N PHE A 92 -7.90 13.23 0.31
CA PHE A 92 -7.57 12.24 1.34
C PHE A 92 -6.10 11.80 1.31
N GLU A 93 -5.49 11.80 0.12
CA GLU A 93 -4.13 11.34 -0.14
C GLU A 93 -3.04 11.90 0.80
N PRO A 94 -2.91 13.23 0.97
CA PRO A 94 -1.84 13.81 1.77
C PRO A 94 -2.11 13.80 3.27
N HIS A 95 -3.14 13.07 3.73
CA HIS A 95 -3.52 13.00 5.14
C HIS A 95 -3.22 11.62 5.74
N PRO A 96 -2.70 11.56 6.99
CA PRO A 96 -2.08 10.36 7.55
C PRO A 96 -3.02 9.18 7.83
N ALA A 97 -4.30 9.44 8.12
CA ALA A 97 -5.27 8.40 8.51
C ALA A 97 -6.56 8.39 7.66
N GLU A 98 -6.73 9.42 6.83
CA GLU A 98 -7.91 9.59 5.98
C GLU A 98 -7.95 8.57 4.86
N ILE A 99 -9.14 8.19 4.43
CA ILE A 99 -9.37 7.25 3.33
C ILE A 99 -10.51 7.76 2.46
N MET A 100 -10.50 7.47 1.16
CA MET A 100 -11.54 8.02 0.28
C MET A 100 -12.88 7.30 0.39
N ASN A 101 -12.85 6.02 0.77
CA ASN A 101 -14.02 5.17 0.61
C ASN A 101 -15.04 5.48 1.69
N ALA A 102 -16.13 6.13 1.30
CA ALA A 102 -17.21 6.55 2.19
C ALA A 102 -17.81 5.40 3.01
N TYR A 103 -17.84 4.17 2.47
CA TYR A 103 -18.30 2.99 3.23
C TYR A 103 -17.42 2.76 4.47
N PHE A 104 -16.11 2.92 4.35
CA PHE A 104 -15.17 2.73 5.46
C PHE A 104 -14.99 3.98 6.32
N GLN A 105 -15.22 5.19 5.79
CA GLN A 105 -15.40 6.40 6.62
C GLN A 105 -16.59 6.22 7.57
N ASN A 106 -17.63 5.53 7.11
CA ASN A 106 -18.79 5.10 7.89
C ASN A 106 -19.44 6.25 8.70
N GLN A 107 -19.44 7.45 8.13
CA GLN A 107 -19.98 8.67 8.73
C GLN A 107 -19.49 8.93 10.18
N SER A 108 -18.30 8.43 10.55
CA SER A 108 -17.76 8.58 11.90
C SER A 108 -17.34 10.02 12.17
N CYS A 109 -16.83 10.70 11.15
CA CYS A 109 -16.60 12.13 11.12
C CYS A 109 -16.67 12.58 9.66
N ASP A 110 -17.78 13.20 9.27
CA ASP A 110 -18.16 13.38 7.87
C ASP A 110 -18.83 14.75 7.68
N PRO A 111 -18.40 15.53 6.66
CA PRO A 111 -18.86 16.91 6.48
C PRO A 111 -20.35 17.05 6.16
N PHE A 112 -21.05 15.96 5.85
CA PHE A 112 -22.47 15.94 5.52
C PHE A 112 -23.37 15.52 6.68
N THR A 113 -22.79 15.17 7.83
CA THR A 113 -23.54 14.84 9.05
C THR A 113 -23.79 16.09 9.91
N PRO A 114 -24.77 16.06 10.85
CA PRO A 114 -25.08 17.22 11.68
C PRO A 114 -23.86 17.73 12.48
N THR A 115 -23.72 19.06 12.62
CA THR A 115 -22.62 19.69 13.38
C THR A 115 -22.58 19.30 14.87
N SER A 116 -23.70 18.81 15.40
CA SER A 116 -23.83 18.30 16.77
C SER A 116 -23.46 16.83 16.92
N GLN A 117 -23.34 16.07 15.81
CA GLN A 117 -22.82 14.70 15.86
C GLN A 117 -21.34 14.75 16.24
N PRO A 118 -20.90 14.00 17.27
CA PRO A 118 -19.48 13.95 17.62
C PRO A 118 -18.63 13.39 16.47
N CYS A 119 -17.50 14.04 16.20
CA CYS A 119 -16.49 13.54 15.28
C CYS A 119 -15.69 12.42 15.94
N GLU A 120 -15.96 11.18 15.56
CA GLU A 120 -15.27 10.00 16.05
C GLU A 120 -14.23 9.50 15.05
N LEU A 121 -13.20 8.81 15.55
CA LEU A 121 -12.21 8.17 14.67
C LEU A 121 -12.82 7.02 13.86
N GLY A 122 -13.74 6.26 14.46
CA GLY A 122 -14.34 5.07 13.86
C GLY A 122 -13.28 4.08 13.36
N ASN A 123 -13.21 3.92 12.03
CA ASN A 123 -12.27 3.01 11.39
C ASN A 123 -10.86 3.59 11.22
N TYR A 124 -10.64 4.89 11.45
CA TYR A 124 -9.32 5.50 11.27
C TYR A 124 -8.31 4.97 12.28
N ALA A 125 -7.04 4.90 11.85
CA ALA A 125 -5.94 4.62 12.76
C ALA A 125 -5.85 5.72 13.82
N VAL A 126 -5.48 5.35 15.05
CA VAL A 126 -5.39 6.30 16.19
C VAL A 126 -4.15 7.17 16.08
N TYR A 127 -3.05 6.56 15.65
CA TYR A 127 -1.79 7.23 15.37
C TYR A 127 -1.25 6.77 14.03
N SER A 128 -0.50 7.65 13.37
CA SER A 128 0.28 7.33 12.18
C SER A 128 1.73 7.72 12.38
N ILE A 129 2.66 6.85 11.99
CA ILE A 129 4.07 7.21 11.83
C ILE A 129 4.22 7.78 10.43
N ASN A 130 4.68 9.03 10.32
CA ASN A 130 5.15 9.57 9.06
C ASN A 130 6.49 8.91 8.70
N VAL A 131 6.44 7.90 7.82
CA VAL A 131 7.61 7.09 7.49
C VAL A 131 8.54 7.85 6.54
N THR A 132 9.81 7.96 6.95
CA THR A 132 10.89 8.55 6.14
C THR A 132 11.95 7.54 5.71
N GLY A 133 11.86 6.30 6.20
CA GLY A 133 12.73 5.20 5.79
C GLY A 133 12.51 3.93 6.64
N ALA A 134 13.36 2.93 6.41
CA ALA A 134 13.24 1.60 7.01
C ALA A 134 13.16 1.63 8.56
N GLN A 135 13.92 2.51 9.21
CA GLN A 135 13.98 2.55 10.68
C GLN A 135 12.65 2.96 11.34
N ASP A 136 11.88 3.85 10.68
CA ASP A 136 10.54 4.23 11.17
C ASP A 136 9.57 3.04 11.11
N VAL A 137 9.67 2.26 10.03
CA VAL A 137 8.89 1.03 9.85
C VAL A 137 9.25 -0.01 10.90
N VAL A 138 10.54 -0.26 11.10
CA VAL A 138 11.04 -1.21 12.13
C VAL A 138 10.55 -0.81 13.52
N ALA A 139 10.64 0.48 13.86
CA ALA A 139 10.15 1.00 15.14
C ALA A 139 8.63 0.78 15.31
N GLY A 140 7.84 1.07 14.28
CA GLY A 140 6.39 0.86 14.28
C GLY A 140 6.00 -0.62 14.41
N LEU A 141 6.67 -1.51 13.68
CA LEU A 141 6.47 -2.96 13.75
C LEU A 141 6.76 -3.48 15.16
N LYS A 142 7.93 -3.14 15.70
CA LYS A 142 8.35 -3.55 17.04
C LYS A 142 7.37 -3.07 18.10
N PHE A 143 6.98 -1.80 18.05
CA PHE A 143 6.00 -1.23 18.98
C PHE A 143 4.65 -1.96 18.89
N ALA A 144 4.13 -2.17 17.68
CA ALA A 144 2.85 -2.84 17.49
C ALA A 144 2.86 -4.29 18.01
N GLN A 145 3.97 -5.00 17.85
CA GLN A 145 4.17 -6.35 18.38
C GLN A 145 4.25 -6.36 19.91
N GLU A 146 5.10 -5.51 20.49
CA GLU A 146 5.30 -5.42 21.95
C GLU A 146 4.02 -5.01 22.67
N LYS A 147 3.26 -4.10 22.07
CA LYS A 147 2.01 -3.57 22.62
C LYS A 147 0.77 -4.33 22.19
N ASN A 148 0.89 -5.33 21.33
CA ASN A 148 -0.22 -6.11 20.79
C ASN A 148 -1.36 -5.25 20.22
N ILE A 149 -1.03 -4.18 19.50
CA ILE A 149 -2.01 -3.35 18.79
C ILE A 149 -2.01 -3.70 17.30
N ARG A 150 -3.09 -3.37 16.62
CA ARG A 150 -3.18 -3.56 15.16
C ARG A 150 -2.23 -2.60 14.46
N LEU A 151 -1.47 -3.11 13.49
CA LEU A 151 -0.74 -2.29 12.53
C LEU A 151 -1.55 -2.21 11.22
N VAL A 152 -1.57 -1.04 10.59
CA VAL A 152 -2.08 -0.87 9.22
C VAL A 152 -1.05 -0.13 8.38
N ILE A 153 -1.09 -0.30 7.06
CA ILE A 153 -0.16 0.37 6.14
C ILE A 153 -1.01 1.21 5.20
N LYS A 154 -0.72 2.52 5.14
CA LYS A 154 -1.42 3.46 4.26
C LYS A 154 -0.41 4.23 3.42
N THR A 155 -0.58 4.19 2.10
CA THR A 155 0.03 5.17 1.20
C THR A 155 -0.96 6.31 0.96
N THR A 156 -1.94 6.09 0.08
CA THR A 156 -2.88 7.13 -0.37
C THR A 156 -4.23 7.06 0.33
N GLY A 157 -4.68 5.89 0.77
CA GLY A 157 -6.05 5.67 1.26
C GLY A 157 -7.06 5.39 0.14
N HIS A 158 -6.58 4.98 -1.05
CA HIS A 158 -7.40 4.60 -2.20
C HIS A 158 -8.18 3.29 -2.05
N ASP A 159 -7.79 2.45 -1.08
CA ASP A 159 -8.24 1.06 -1.06
C ASP A 159 -9.76 0.91 -0.91
N TYR A 160 -10.40 0.30 -1.90
CA TYR A 160 -11.85 0.10 -1.92
C TYR A 160 -12.36 -0.94 -0.92
N ASN A 161 -11.47 -1.74 -0.33
CA ASN A 161 -11.80 -2.80 0.62
C ASN A 161 -11.39 -2.46 2.07
N GLY A 162 -11.00 -1.20 2.34
CA GLY A 162 -10.64 -0.75 3.68
C GLY A 162 -9.33 -1.35 4.23
N ARG A 163 -8.49 -1.95 3.39
CA ARG A 163 -7.24 -2.63 3.80
C ARG A 163 -6.18 -1.68 4.34
N SER A 164 -6.32 -0.37 4.09
CA SER A 164 -5.38 0.67 4.54
C SER A 164 -5.87 1.46 5.77
N THR A 165 -6.89 0.95 6.47
CA THR A 165 -7.43 1.55 7.70
C THR A 165 -7.74 0.47 8.74
N GLY A 166 -8.04 0.89 9.98
CA GLY A 166 -8.44 -0.03 11.02
C GLY A 166 -8.63 0.63 12.38
N LEU A 167 -9.76 0.33 13.02
CA LEU A 167 -10.06 0.75 14.38
C LEU A 167 -8.92 0.37 15.33
N GLY A 168 -8.52 1.33 16.16
CA GLY A 168 -7.49 1.13 17.19
C GLY A 168 -6.09 0.88 16.66
N ALA A 169 -5.84 1.10 15.36
CA ALA A 169 -4.56 0.77 14.75
C ALA A 169 -3.50 1.87 14.92
N LEU A 170 -2.24 1.45 14.82
CA LEU A 170 -1.11 2.29 14.44
C LEU A 170 -0.88 2.16 12.92
N ALA A 171 -0.90 3.27 12.20
CA ALA A 171 -0.62 3.28 10.77
C ALA A 171 0.87 3.55 10.48
N LEU A 172 1.43 2.81 9.53
CA LEU A 172 2.62 3.23 8.81
C LEU A 172 2.16 4.06 7.61
N TRP A 173 2.37 5.38 7.67
CA TRP A 173 2.00 6.29 6.61
C TRP A 173 3.17 6.50 5.66
N MET A 174 3.07 5.86 4.49
CA MET A 174 4.16 5.70 3.53
C MET A 174 4.26 6.85 2.52
N TRP A 175 3.33 7.82 2.59
CA TRP A 175 3.15 8.89 1.62
C TRP A 175 4.41 9.69 1.32
N ASN A 176 5.26 9.96 2.32
CA ASN A 176 6.40 10.85 2.16
C ASN A 176 7.64 10.19 1.53
N LEU A 177 7.58 8.89 1.20
CA LEU A 177 8.60 8.22 0.39
C LEU A 177 8.39 8.54 -1.10
N LYS A 178 8.77 9.76 -1.51
CA LYS A 178 8.47 10.38 -2.82
C LYS A 178 9.59 10.29 -3.86
N THR A 179 10.64 9.49 -3.63
CA THR A 179 11.77 9.35 -4.56
C THR A 179 11.34 8.76 -5.90
N ALA A 180 11.83 9.33 -7.01
CA ALA A 180 11.64 8.82 -8.36
C ALA A 180 12.96 8.91 -9.15
N ASP A 181 13.76 7.84 -9.10
CA ASP A 181 15.10 7.82 -9.67
C ASP A 181 15.12 7.05 -11.00
N ILE A 182 15.41 7.75 -12.09
CA ILE A 182 15.54 7.15 -13.42
C ILE A 182 16.93 6.53 -13.59
N ASN A 183 16.98 5.26 -13.97
CA ASN A 183 18.19 4.56 -14.35
C ASN A 183 18.05 4.06 -15.80
N THR A 184 18.74 4.69 -16.75
CA THR A 184 18.66 4.32 -18.17
C THR A 184 19.49 3.08 -18.54
N GLN A 185 20.31 2.57 -17.61
CA GLN A 185 21.24 1.46 -17.77
C GLN A 185 21.06 0.45 -16.64
N TYR A 186 19.83 0.10 -16.29
CA TYR A 186 19.59 -0.96 -15.32
C TYR A 186 19.99 -2.30 -15.93
N GLU A 187 20.77 -3.08 -15.17
CA GLU A 187 21.25 -4.40 -15.57
C GLU A 187 21.01 -5.42 -14.46
N SER A 188 20.43 -6.56 -14.84
CA SER A 188 20.22 -7.75 -14.02
C SER A 188 20.27 -8.98 -14.93
N THR A 189 20.21 -10.17 -14.34
CA THR A 189 20.14 -11.42 -15.10
C THR A 189 18.87 -11.57 -15.95
N SER A 190 17.77 -10.93 -15.55
CA SER A 190 16.45 -11.07 -16.18
C SER A 190 16.04 -9.86 -17.03
N TYR A 191 16.71 -8.72 -16.90
CA TYR A 191 16.40 -7.49 -17.65
C TYR A 191 17.61 -6.58 -17.79
N SER A 192 17.78 -6.00 -18.99
CA SER A 192 18.74 -4.95 -19.30
C SER A 192 18.02 -3.85 -20.06
N GLY A 193 18.02 -2.64 -19.52
CA GLY A 193 17.33 -1.50 -20.14
C GLY A 193 16.97 -0.39 -19.14
N PRO A 194 16.18 0.60 -19.57
CA PRO A 194 15.72 1.67 -18.71
C PRO A 194 14.77 1.20 -17.60
N ALA A 195 14.97 1.70 -16.39
CA ALA A 195 14.13 1.46 -15.23
C ALA A 195 13.93 2.73 -14.40
N VAL A 196 12.95 2.71 -13.50
CA VAL A 196 12.71 3.75 -12.51
C VAL A 196 12.57 3.13 -11.12
N LYS A 197 13.28 3.67 -10.14
CA LYS A 197 13.07 3.35 -8.71
C LYS A 197 12.10 4.35 -8.11
N LEU A 198 10.96 3.87 -7.65
CA LEU A 198 9.85 4.68 -7.11
C LEU A 198 9.67 4.36 -5.63
N GLY A 199 9.72 5.36 -4.77
CA GLY A 199 9.33 5.23 -3.38
C GLY A 199 7.85 4.87 -3.26
N SER A 200 7.48 4.13 -2.21
CA SER A 200 6.11 3.63 -1.99
C SER A 200 5.07 4.74 -1.80
N GLY A 201 5.53 5.99 -1.58
CA GLY A 201 4.72 7.19 -1.48
C GLY A 201 4.39 7.85 -2.81
N VAL A 202 5.11 7.51 -3.89
CA VAL A 202 4.92 8.10 -5.22
C VAL A 202 3.54 7.73 -5.77
N ILE A 203 2.79 8.74 -6.23
CA ILE A 203 1.54 8.53 -6.96
C ILE A 203 1.81 8.39 -8.45
N ALA A 204 0.89 7.76 -9.18
CA ALA A 204 1.05 7.47 -10.60
C ALA A 204 1.32 8.74 -11.44
N GLY A 205 0.64 9.85 -11.15
CA GLY A 205 0.81 11.12 -11.84
C GLY A 205 2.24 11.69 -11.72
N ASP A 206 2.81 11.64 -10.51
CA ASP A 206 4.18 12.08 -10.27
C ASP A 206 5.18 11.16 -11.01
N ALA A 207 4.93 9.84 -11.01
CA ALA A 207 5.76 8.89 -11.75
C ALA A 207 5.69 9.11 -13.27
N TYR A 208 4.51 9.44 -13.81
CA TYR A 208 4.34 9.78 -15.23
C TYR A 208 5.13 11.02 -15.60
N ALA A 209 5.05 12.07 -14.78
CA ALA A 209 5.80 13.30 -15.01
C ALA A 209 7.32 13.02 -15.03
N ALA A 210 7.83 12.28 -14.04
CA ALA A 210 9.25 11.95 -13.95
C ALA A 210 9.75 11.12 -15.16
N ALA A 211 8.98 10.12 -15.61
CA ALA A 211 9.37 9.33 -16.77
C ALA A 211 9.28 10.15 -18.07
N TYR A 212 8.21 10.94 -18.24
CA TYR A 212 8.01 11.78 -19.42
C TYR A 212 9.13 12.81 -19.58
N GLU A 213 9.54 13.47 -18.50
CA GLU A 213 10.68 14.40 -18.48
C GLU A 213 12.00 13.73 -18.92
N ALA A 214 12.13 12.43 -18.65
CA ALA A 214 13.28 11.63 -19.08
C ALA A 214 13.13 11.01 -20.49
N GLY A 215 12.03 11.27 -21.20
CA GLY A 215 11.76 10.71 -22.54
C GLY A 215 11.26 9.26 -22.52
N TYR A 216 10.64 8.85 -21.40
CA TYR A 216 10.11 7.51 -21.19
C TYR A 216 8.63 7.54 -20.78
N ARG A 217 8.00 6.38 -20.89
CA ARG A 217 6.66 6.07 -20.37
C ARG A 217 6.74 4.85 -19.48
N LEU A 218 5.77 4.70 -18.58
CA LEU A 218 5.68 3.56 -17.68
C LEU A 218 4.25 3.04 -17.60
N VAL A 219 4.13 1.75 -17.26
CA VAL A 219 2.82 1.14 -16.96
C VAL A 219 2.35 1.63 -15.60
N GLY A 220 1.18 2.26 -15.57
CA GLY A 220 0.49 2.67 -14.35
C GLY A 220 -1.02 2.81 -14.57
N GLY A 221 -1.76 3.08 -13.50
CA GLY A 221 -3.22 3.20 -13.54
C GLY A 221 -3.70 4.57 -14.01
N GLU A 222 -4.92 4.60 -14.57
CA GLU A 222 -5.52 5.82 -15.14
C GLU A 222 -5.65 6.95 -14.11
N CYS A 223 -6.09 6.61 -12.89
CA CYS A 223 -6.17 7.58 -11.80
C CYS A 223 -4.75 7.96 -11.34
N GLY A 224 -4.28 9.15 -11.71
CA GLY A 224 -2.94 9.65 -11.35
C GLY A 224 -2.66 9.75 -9.84
N SER A 225 -3.66 9.55 -9.01
CA SER A 225 -3.62 9.75 -7.57
C SER A 225 -3.44 8.45 -6.76
N ILE A 226 -3.39 7.30 -7.46
CA ILE A 226 -3.06 5.99 -6.86
C ILE A 226 -1.57 5.91 -6.51
N GLY A 227 -1.23 5.22 -5.41
CA GLY A 227 0.17 4.91 -5.08
C GLY A 227 0.70 3.81 -5.98
N ILE A 228 1.61 4.14 -6.91
CA ILE A 228 2.04 3.22 -7.97
C ILE A 228 2.86 2.05 -7.43
N ALA A 229 3.87 2.33 -6.59
CA ALA A 229 4.71 1.34 -5.92
C ALA A 229 4.07 0.73 -4.65
N ALA A 230 2.76 0.92 -4.47
CA ALA A 230 2.02 0.46 -3.31
C ALA A 230 1.05 -0.67 -3.68
N GLY A 231 -0.17 -0.66 -3.15
CA GLY A 231 -1.17 -1.69 -3.39
C GLY A 231 -1.56 -1.88 -4.86
N TYR A 232 -1.33 -0.88 -5.74
CA TYR A 232 -1.61 -0.97 -7.17
C TYR A 232 -0.75 -2.04 -7.86
N SER A 233 0.58 -1.86 -7.92
CA SER A 233 1.47 -2.86 -8.51
C SER A 233 1.49 -4.15 -7.70
N GLN A 234 1.38 -4.07 -6.37
CA GLN A 234 1.36 -5.28 -5.54
C GLN A 234 0.14 -6.16 -5.78
N GLY A 235 -0.98 -5.58 -6.25
CA GLY A 235 -2.22 -6.30 -6.55
C GLY A 235 -2.40 -6.64 -8.04
N GLY A 236 -1.39 -6.45 -8.88
CA GLY A 236 -1.46 -6.67 -10.33
C GLY A 236 -1.36 -5.35 -11.10
N GLY A 237 -2.37 -4.48 -10.96
CA GLY A 237 -2.39 -3.14 -11.55
C GLY A 237 -2.62 -3.13 -13.07
N HIS A 238 -3.84 -2.79 -13.49
CA HIS A 238 -4.14 -2.65 -14.92
C HIS A 238 -3.78 -1.26 -15.44
N SER A 239 -3.50 -1.17 -16.74
CA SER A 239 -3.11 0.06 -17.43
C SER A 239 -3.70 0.10 -18.83
N MET A 240 -3.82 1.31 -19.40
CA MET A 240 -4.05 1.48 -20.84
C MET A 240 -2.91 0.91 -21.69
N LEU A 241 -1.73 0.68 -21.10
CA LEU A 241 -0.55 0.13 -21.77
C LEU A 241 -0.41 -1.39 -21.64
N ASN A 242 -1.39 -2.08 -21.03
CA ASN A 242 -1.30 -3.51 -20.74
C ASN A 242 -1.07 -4.39 -21.97
N THR A 243 -1.72 -4.07 -23.11
CA THR A 243 -1.58 -4.86 -24.34
C THR A 243 -0.17 -4.76 -24.94
N ALA A 244 0.54 -3.66 -24.67
CA ALA A 244 1.90 -3.45 -25.13
C ALA A 244 2.95 -4.03 -24.17
N TYR A 245 2.73 -3.93 -22.85
CA TYR A 245 3.78 -4.18 -21.86
C TYR A 245 3.44 -5.19 -20.76
N GLY A 246 2.17 -5.57 -20.60
CA GLY A 246 1.70 -6.38 -19.47
C GLY A 246 1.20 -5.54 -18.29
N MET A 247 0.85 -6.21 -17.18
CA MET A 247 0.33 -5.58 -15.97
C MET A 247 1.44 -4.84 -15.22
N ALA A 248 1.09 -3.97 -14.26
CA ALA A 248 2.08 -3.26 -13.45
C ALA A 248 2.99 -4.22 -12.65
N ALA A 249 2.44 -5.33 -12.14
CA ALA A 249 3.20 -6.38 -11.48
C ALA A 249 4.26 -7.04 -12.39
N ASP A 250 3.99 -7.16 -13.70
CA ASP A 250 4.93 -7.73 -14.67
C ASP A 250 6.12 -6.79 -14.96
N GLN A 251 5.99 -5.51 -14.59
CA GLN A 251 7.01 -4.49 -14.80
C GLN A 251 8.05 -4.45 -13.70
N VAL A 252 7.78 -5.07 -12.56
CA VAL A 252 8.64 -4.96 -11.38
C VAL A 252 9.95 -5.72 -11.62
N LEU A 253 11.04 -5.10 -11.20
CA LEU A 253 12.40 -5.65 -11.22
C LEU A 253 12.87 -5.92 -9.79
N GLU A 254 12.54 -5.03 -8.85
CA GLU A 254 12.92 -5.15 -7.44
C GLU A 254 11.84 -4.59 -6.51
N TRP A 255 11.75 -5.18 -5.32
CA TRP A 255 11.04 -4.62 -4.17
C TRP A 255 12.02 -4.38 -3.03
N GLU A 256 12.06 -3.15 -2.49
CA GLU A 256 12.74 -2.84 -1.23
C GLU A 256 11.72 -2.93 -0.08
N VAL A 257 11.96 -3.79 0.89
CA VAL A 257 10.93 -4.24 1.84
C VAL A 257 11.49 -4.35 3.26
N VAL A 258 10.68 -3.97 4.25
CA VAL A 258 10.88 -4.36 5.65
C VAL A 258 9.92 -5.50 6.01
N THR A 259 10.45 -6.63 6.45
CA THR A 259 9.65 -7.79 6.86
C THR A 259 9.00 -7.58 8.23
N ALA A 260 8.08 -8.47 8.61
CA ALA A 260 7.47 -8.42 9.95
C ALA A 260 8.47 -8.58 11.10
N THR A 261 9.62 -9.23 10.87
CA THR A 261 10.73 -9.37 11.83
C THR A 261 11.63 -8.13 11.88
N GLY A 262 11.40 -7.14 11.01
CA GLY A 262 12.19 -5.90 10.92
C GLY A 262 13.41 -6.01 10.03
N GLU A 263 13.55 -7.08 9.23
CA GLU A 263 14.66 -7.23 8.29
C GLU A 263 14.43 -6.34 7.07
N HIS A 264 15.46 -5.58 6.68
CA HIS A 264 15.43 -4.75 5.47
C HIS A 264 16.04 -5.53 4.31
N LEU A 265 15.20 -5.92 3.36
CA LEU A 265 15.53 -6.82 2.25
C LEU A 265 15.28 -6.16 0.89
N ILE A 266 16.00 -6.65 -0.12
CA ILE A 266 15.64 -6.48 -1.53
C ILE A 266 15.13 -7.83 -2.04
N ALA A 267 13.96 -7.83 -2.68
CA ALA A 267 13.40 -9.00 -3.33
C ALA A 267 13.39 -8.82 -4.85
N THR A 268 13.97 -9.77 -5.58
CA THR A 268 14.12 -9.81 -7.03
C THR A 268 13.78 -11.22 -7.55
N PRO A 269 13.72 -11.46 -8.87
CA PRO A 269 13.57 -12.81 -9.41
C PRO A 269 14.68 -13.81 -9.02
N GLU A 270 15.82 -13.33 -8.47
CA GLU A 270 16.99 -14.15 -8.10
C GLU A 270 17.32 -14.10 -6.59
N GLN A 271 16.77 -13.14 -5.84
CA GLN A 271 16.99 -12.96 -4.40
C GLN A 271 15.66 -12.80 -3.66
N ASN A 272 15.42 -13.57 -2.58
CA ASN A 272 14.14 -13.59 -1.85
C ASN A 272 12.95 -13.80 -2.83
N THR A 273 13.08 -14.82 -3.69
CA THR A 273 12.28 -14.99 -4.91
C THR A 273 10.81 -15.30 -4.63
N ASP A 274 10.52 -15.96 -3.51
CA ASP A 274 9.19 -16.21 -2.98
C ASP A 274 8.50 -14.91 -2.53
N LEU A 275 9.23 -14.03 -1.85
CA LEU A 275 8.75 -12.71 -1.47
C LEU A 275 8.53 -11.81 -2.70
N TYR A 276 9.46 -11.83 -3.66
CA TYR A 276 9.28 -11.12 -4.94
C TYR A 276 8.01 -11.60 -5.65
N TRP A 277 7.82 -12.90 -5.77
CA TRP A 277 6.64 -13.48 -6.41
C TRP A 277 5.35 -13.08 -5.69
N ALA A 278 5.33 -13.13 -4.36
CA ALA A 278 4.16 -12.77 -3.57
C ALA A 278 3.83 -11.27 -3.67
N LEU A 279 4.83 -10.39 -3.69
CA LEU A 279 4.63 -8.95 -3.84
C LEU A 279 4.25 -8.56 -5.26
N SER A 280 4.62 -9.33 -6.28
CA SER A 280 4.28 -9.06 -7.68
C SER A 280 2.92 -9.67 -8.08
N GLY A 281 1.85 -9.27 -7.38
CA GLY A 281 0.46 -9.61 -7.72
C GLY A 281 -0.36 -10.25 -6.59
N GLY A 282 0.28 -10.68 -5.49
CA GLY A 282 -0.40 -11.32 -4.35
C GLY A 282 -1.17 -10.36 -3.43
N GLY A 283 -1.12 -9.05 -3.69
CA GLY A 283 -1.81 -8.02 -2.95
C GLY A 283 -0.94 -7.33 -1.89
N GLY A 284 -1.11 -6.02 -1.75
CA GLY A 284 -0.32 -5.23 -0.81
C GLY A 284 -0.76 -5.33 0.65
N GLY A 285 0.17 -5.03 1.56
CA GLY A 285 -0.09 -4.89 2.99
C GLY A 285 -0.02 -6.17 3.81
N THR A 286 0.42 -7.29 3.22
CA THR A 286 0.43 -8.61 3.89
C THR A 286 1.81 -9.26 4.00
N TYR A 287 2.63 -9.23 2.94
CA TYR A 287 3.91 -9.95 2.90
C TYR A 287 5.10 -9.16 3.48
N GLY A 288 4.99 -7.84 3.55
CA GLY A 288 6.01 -6.94 4.07
C GLY A 288 5.62 -5.47 3.83
N VAL A 289 6.40 -4.57 4.42
CA VAL A 289 6.24 -3.12 4.22
C VAL A 289 7.16 -2.68 3.09
N VAL A 290 6.60 -2.45 1.91
CA VAL A 290 7.35 -1.94 0.76
C VAL A 290 7.76 -0.49 1.00
N LEU A 291 9.06 -0.21 0.84
CA LEU A 291 9.65 1.14 0.87
C LEU A 291 9.80 1.70 -0.55
N SER A 292 10.17 0.85 -1.51
CA SER A 292 10.30 1.24 -2.91
C SER A 292 10.11 0.06 -3.87
N MET A 293 9.89 0.39 -5.14
CA MET A 293 9.76 -0.52 -6.27
C MET A 293 10.68 -0.04 -7.39
N THR A 294 11.50 -0.92 -7.95
CA THR A 294 12.18 -0.67 -9.23
C THR A 294 11.36 -1.31 -10.34
N ALA A 295 11.00 -0.56 -11.37
CA ALA A 295 10.17 -1.04 -12.48
C ALA A 295 10.72 -0.63 -13.84
N LYS A 296 10.42 -1.43 -14.88
CA LYS A 296 10.76 -1.15 -16.28
C LYS A 296 10.11 0.15 -16.74
N ILE A 297 10.82 0.93 -17.56
CA ILE A 297 10.26 2.05 -18.32
C ILE A 297 10.60 1.88 -19.80
N TYR A 298 9.81 2.50 -20.66
CA TYR A 298 9.85 2.29 -22.11
C TYR A 298 10.06 3.62 -22.82
N PRO A 299 10.79 3.66 -23.95
CA PRO A 299 10.90 4.88 -24.73
C PRO A 299 9.51 5.46 -25.04
N ASP A 300 9.37 6.76 -24.81
CA ASP A 300 8.14 7.47 -25.13
C ASP A 300 8.00 7.72 -26.64
N GLY A 301 6.80 8.08 -27.08
CA GLY A 301 6.53 8.40 -28.48
C GLY A 301 5.07 8.80 -28.73
N PRO A 302 4.72 9.13 -29.98
CA PRO A 302 3.35 9.50 -30.33
C PRO A 302 2.34 8.40 -29.95
N ILE A 303 1.25 8.79 -29.27
CA ILE A 303 0.14 7.90 -28.93
C ILE A 303 -1.09 8.28 -29.76
N ALA A 304 -1.66 7.31 -30.45
CA ALA A 304 -2.95 7.48 -31.10
C ALA A 304 -4.07 7.32 -30.06
N GLY A 305 -4.98 8.29 -30.00
CA GLY A 305 -6.16 8.25 -29.14
C GLY A 305 -7.42 8.42 -29.96
N GLY A 306 -8.52 7.82 -29.49
CA GLY A 306 -9.83 7.94 -30.12
C GLY A 306 -10.93 7.77 -29.07
N SER A 307 -12.08 8.38 -29.33
CA SER A 307 -13.30 8.19 -28.54
C SER A 307 -14.37 7.61 -29.46
N LEU A 308 -15.03 6.56 -28.98
CA LEU A 308 -16.16 5.94 -29.66
C LEU A 308 -17.39 6.06 -28.76
N ILE A 309 -18.42 6.73 -29.26
CA ILE A 309 -19.63 7.05 -28.51
C ILE A 309 -20.83 6.53 -29.32
N PHE A 310 -21.69 5.77 -28.65
CA PHE A 310 -22.96 5.29 -29.21
C PHE A 310 -24.11 5.82 -28.37
N GLU A 311 -25.13 6.37 -29.00
CA GLU A 311 -26.36 6.80 -28.32
C GLU A 311 -27.39 5.67 -28.32
N ASN A 312 -28.03 5.45 -27.18
CA ASN A 312 -29.11 4.46 -27.08
C ASN A 312 -30.43 5.05 -27.63
N THR A 313 -30.56 5.05 -28.96
CA THR A 313 -31.80 5.45 -29.66
C THR A 313 -32.78 4.29 -29.84
N ASN A 314 -32.29 3.05 -29.75
CA ASN A 314 -33.08 1.82 -29.76
C ASN A 314 -32.35 0.74 -28.94
N GLU A 315 -33.04 0.20 -27.94
CA GLU A 315 -32.46 -0.73 -26.95
C GLU A 315 -31.90 -2.01 -27.58
N THR A 316 -32.65 -2.62 -28.51
CA THR A 316 -32.22 -3.86 -29.18
C THR A 316 -30.93 -3.64 -29.96
N THR A 317 -30.91 -2.65 -30.86
CA THR A 317 -29.72 -2.38 -31.69
C THR A 317 -28.54 -1.89 -30.88
N TYR A 318 -28.79 -1.17 -29.77
CA TYR A 318 -27.75 -0.73 -28.85
C TYR A 318 -27.04 -1.94 -28.24
N TRP A 319 -27.77 -2.90 -27.68
CA TRP A 319 -27.17 -4.08 -27.07
C TRP A 319 -26.53 -5.03 -28.10
N GLU A 320 -27.07 -5.11 -29.31
CA GLU A 320 -26.41 -5.81 -30.43
C GLU A 320 -25.06 -5.16 -30.79
N ALA A 321 -24.99 -3.83 -30.83
CA ALA A 321 -23.73 -3.11 -31.08
C ALA A 321 -22.71 -3.32 -29.95
N ILE A 322 -23.14 -3.32 -28.68
CA ILE A 322 -22.26 -3.64 -27.54
C ILE A 322 -21.76 -5.10 -27.61
N ALA A 323 -22.62 -6.04 -27.96
CA ALA A 323 -22.23 -7.44 -28.13
C ALA A 323 -21.20 -7.59 -29.26
N LEU A 324 -21.42 -6.91 -30.39
CA LEU A 324 -20.46 -6.88 -31.51
C LEU A 324 -19.13 -6.26 -31.07
N TRP A 325 -19.14 -5.16 -30.32
CA TRP A 325 -17.94 -4.54 -29.79
C TRP A 325 -17.09 -5.53 -28.98
N PHE A 326 -17.69 -6.25 -28.01
CA PHE A 326 -16.97 -7.25 -27.23
C PHE A 326 -16.49 -8.45 -28.05
N GLN A 327 -17.22 -8.85 -29.11
CA GLN A 327 -16.77 -9.89 -30.03
C GLN A 327 -15.55 -9.46 -30.85
N GLN A 328 -15.45 -8.18 -31.20
CA GLN A 328 -14.33 -7.64 -31.96
C GLN A 328 -13.16 -7.22 -31.08
N ALA A 329 -13.37 -6.96 -29.78
CA ALA A 329 -12.30 -6.49 -28.89
C ALA A 329 -11.01 -7.32 -28.91
N PRO A 330 -11.03 -8.68 -28.99
CA PRO A 330 -9.80 -9.48 -29.07
C PRO A 330 -8.97 -9.27 -30.35
N SER A 331 -9.56 -8.75 -31.43
CA SER A 331 -8.86 -8.47 -32.70
C SER A 331 -8.41 -7.00 -32.83
N LEU A 332 -8.80 -6.14 -31.88
CA LEU A 332 -8.30 -4.77 -31.83
C LEU A 332 -6.83 -4.78 -31.36
N PRO A 333 -5.96 -4.02 -32.04
CA PRO A 333 -4.52 -4.01 -31.77
C PRO A 333 -4.13 -3.37 -30.43
#